data_AF-A0A7X8BMR4-F1
#
_entry.id   AF-A0A7X8BMR4-F1
#
_cell.length_a   1.000
_cell.length_b   1.000
_cell.length_c   1.000
_cell.angle_alpha   90.00
_cell.angle_beta   90.00
_cell.angle_gamma   90.00
#
_symmetry.space_group_name_H-M   'P 1'
#
loop_
_entity.id
_entity.type
_entity.pdbx_description
1 polymer ?
#
loop_
_entity_poly.entity_id
_entity_poly.type
_entity_poly.pdbx_seq_one_letter_code
_entity_poly.pdbx_strand_id
1 'polypeptide(L)'
;MKKIITIEGRQTTYYSTNLCSYGEKGDYELFPSEEQKLDMIKLKDRLLLFTSVKGSNLAVQFIYADTKVTIYEEGRLLLLGVTPDTHEQAFKILLRILNLSDK
;
A
#
# COMPACT_ATOMS: atom_id res chain seq x y z
N MET A 1 -9.51 -4.18 -10.41
CA MET A 1 -9.84 -5.39 -9.60
C MET A 1 -10.33 -4.97 -8.21
N LYS A 2 -11.13 -5.79 -7.50
CA LYS A 2 -11.51 -5.53 -6.10
C LYS A 2 -11.24 -6.74 -5.21
N LYS A 3 -10.96 -6.52 -3.93
CA LYS A 3 -10.72 -7.56 -2.92
C LYS A 3 -11.22 -7.11 -1.55
N ILE A 4 -11.90 -7.98 -0.82
CA ILE A 4 -12.28 -7.72 0.58
C ILE A 4 -11.07 -8.05 1.46
N ILE A 5 -10.68 -7.11 2.31
CA ILE A 5 -9.57 -7.23 3.25
C ILE A 5 -10.13 -7.01 4.66
N THR A 6 -9.77 -7.90 5.58
CA THR A 6 -10.11 -7.74 7.00
C THR A 6 -8.94 -7.12 7.74
N ILE A 7 -9.17 -5.96 8.37
CA ILE A 7 -8.21 -5.23 9.22
C ILE A 7 -8.87 -5.06 10.58
N GLU A 8 -8.22 -5.51 11.66
CA GLU A 8 -8.77 -5.41 13.03
C GLU A 8 -10.23 -5.91 13.18
N GLY A 9 -10.59 -6.98 12.46
CA GLY A 9 -11.95 -7.53 12.46
C GLY A 9 -12.98 -6.74 11.65
N ARG A 10 -12.59 -5.61 11.04
CA ARG A 10 -13.42 -4.86 10.08
C ARG A 10 -13.10 -5.30 8.66
N GLN A 11 -14.14 -5.60 7.89
CA GLN A 11 -14.01 -5.89 6.47
C GLN A 11 -14.09 -4.57 5.68
N THR A 12 -13.08 -4.30 4.86
CA THR A 12 -13.09 -3.19 3.91
C THR A 12 -12.85 -3.74 2.51
N THR A 13 -13.64 -3.27 1.54
CA THR A 13 -13.38 -3.58 0.13
C THR A 13 -12.28 -2.66 -0.35
N TYR A 14 -11.19 -3.22 -0.88
CA TYR A 14 -10.18 -2.46 -1.59
C TYR A 14 -10.31 -2.64 -3.09
N TYR A 15 -10.10 -1.56 -3.81
CA TYR A 15 -9.98 -1.54 -5.26
C TYR A 15 -8.52 -1.41 -5.65
N SER A 16 -8.19 -1.96 -6.82
CA SER A 16 -6.89 -1.79 -7.46
C SER A 16 -7.09 -1.41 -8.92
N THR A 17 -6.41 -0.35 -9.32
CA THR A 17 -6.37 0.17 -10.69
C THR A 17 -4.93 0.12 -11.18
N ASN A 18 -4.71 -0.44 -12.36
CA ASN A 18 -3.43 -0.33 -13.06
C ASN A 18 -3.37 1.07 -13.69
N LEU A 19 -2.31 1.82 -13.40
CA LEU A 19 -2.07 3.16 -13.92
C LEU A 19 -1.20 3.11 -15.18
N CYS A 20 -0.22 2.21 -15.18
CA CYS A 20 0.72 2.03 -16.28
C CYS A 20 1.36 0.63 -16.20
N SER A 21 1.72 0.08 -17.35
CA SER A 21 2.44 -1.18 -17.49
C SER A 21 3.65 -0.98 -18.39
N TYR A 22 4.81 -1.52 -17.99
CA TYR A 22 6.06 -1.41 -18.75
C TYR A 22 6.97 -2.62 -18.50
N GLY A 23 7.05 -3.49 -19.51
CA GLY A 23 7.78 -4.75 -19.41
C GLY A 23 7.11 -5.70 -18.40
N GLU A 24 7.87 -6.14 -17.40
CA GLU A 24 7.38 -7.01 -16.31
C GLU A 24 6.86 -6.23 -15.10
N LYS A 25 6.84 -4.90 -15.19
CA LYS A 25 6.48 -3.99 -14.10
C LYS A 25 5.19 -3.25 -14.38
N GLY A 26 4.45 -2.92 -13.33
CA GLY A 26 3.31 -2.02 -13.42
C GLY A 26 3.19 -1.07 -12.24
N ASP A 27 2.56 0.06 -12.49
CA ASP A 27 2.20 1.04 -11.48
C ASP A 27 0.73 0.86 -11.12
N TYR A 28 0.45 0.81 -9.82
CA TYR A 28 -0.88 0.52 -9.31
C TYR A 28 -1.30 1.55 -8.28
N GLU A 29 -2.58 1.89 -8.34
CA GLU A 29 -3.27 2.58 -7.26
C GLU A 29 -4.18 1.59 -6.53
N LEU A 30 -4.12 1.60 -5.21
CA LEU A 30 -5.06 0.87 -4.36
C LEU A 30 -5.75 1.82 -3.41
N PHE A 31 -7.05 1.64 -3.22
CA PHE A 31 -7.83 2.50 -2.35
C PHE A 31 -9.00 1.73 -1.74
N PRO A 32 -9.34 2.00 -0.47
CA PRO A 32 -10.48 1.38 0.18
C PRO A 32 -11.80 1.97 -0.34
N SER A 33 -12.89 1.21 -0.19
CA SER A 33 -14.26 1.64 -0.50
C SER A 33 -14.76 2.75 0.41
N GLU A 34 -14.15 2.86 1.59
CA GLU A 34 -14.44 3.84 2.64
C GLU A 34 -13.12 4.35 3.19
N GLU A 35 -13.06 5.63 3.56
CA GLU A 35 -11.87 6.24 4.14
C GLU A 35 -11.41 5.48 5.39
N GLN A 36 -10.14 5.09 5.42
CA GLN A 36 -9.52 4.53 6.62
C GLN A 36 -8.69 5.62 7.29
N LYS A 37 -8.69 5.70 8.63
CA LYS A 37 -7.78 6.62 9.34
C LYS A 37 -6.60 5.84 9.86
N LEU A 38 -5.50 5.86 9.10
CA LEU A 38 -4.26 5.21 9.49
C LEU A 38 -3.45 6.13 10.41
N ASP A 39 -2.92 5.57 11.50
CA ASP A 39 -1.93 6.26 12.32
C ASP A 39 -0.56 6.26 11.60
N MET A 40 -0.31 7.35 10.89
CA MET A 40 0.90 7.51 10.06
C MET A 40 2.19 7.56 10.86
N ILE A 41 2.14 7.98 12.14
CA ILE A 41 3.31 8.02 13.02
C ILE A 41 3.67 6.58 13.40
N LYS A 42 2.70 5.83 13.92
CA LYS A 42 2.86 4.42 14.28
C LYS A 42 3.27 3.57 13.08
N LEU A 43 2.70 3.84 11.91
CA LEU A 43 3.06 3.19 10.67
C LEU A 43 4.53 3.48 10.30
N LYS A 44 4.93 4.76 10.29
CA LYS A 44 6.30 5.16 9.95
C LYS A 44 7.36 4.46 10.81
N ASP A 45 7.14 4.39 12.12
CA ASP A 45 8.08 3.73 13.05
C ASP A 45 8.29 2.26 12.71
N ARG A 46 7.24 1.58 12.23
CA ARG A 46 7.29 0.17 11.83
C ARG A 46 7.87 -0.04 10.44
N LEU A 47 7.67 0.94 9.55
CA LEU A 47 8.24 0.95 8.22
C LEU A 47 9.76 1.23 8.22
N LEU A 48 10.37 1.59 9.35
CA LEU A 48 11.83 1.74 9.48
C LEU A 48 12.62 0.47 9.10
N LEU A 49 11.95 -0.69 9.04
CA LEU A 49 12.50 -1.94 8.54
C LEU A 49 12.70 -1.96 7.01
N PHE A 50 12.16 -0.97 6.29
CA PHE A 50 12.28 -0.83 4.84
C PHE A 50 13.31 0.24 4.45
N THR A 51 13.76 0.18 3.20
CA THR A 51 14.75 1.11 2.69
C THR A 51 14.12 2.47 2.35
N SER A 52 14.80 3.54 2.76
CA SER A 52 14.49 4.93 2.38
C SER A 52 13.08 5.45 2.77
N VAL A 53 12.73 5.38 4.05
CA VAL A 53 11.50 5.98 4.58
C VAL A 53 11.60 7.51 4.61
N LYS A 54 10.70 8.20 3.89
CA LYS A 54 10.52 9.66 3.92
C LYS A 54 9.04 9.97 4.02
N GLY A 55 8.63 10.92 4.86
CA GLY A 55 7.20 11.22 4.97
C GLY A 55 6.85 12.31 5.98
N SER A 56 5.69 12.92 5.76
CA SER A 56 5.00 13.84 6.66
C SER A 56 3.82 13.10 7.33
N ASN A 57 2.99 13.83 8.07
CA ASN A 57 1.79 13.26 8.68
C ASN A 57 0.74 12.78 7.64
N LEU A 58 0.82 13.25 6.40
CA LEU A 58 -0.17 12.97 5.36
C LEU A 58 0.20 11.79 4.45
N ALA A 59 1.49 11.51 4.31
CA ALA A 59 1.96 10.44 3.44
C ALA A 59 3.34 9.94 3.86
N VAL A 60 3.52 8.62 3.75
CA VAL A 60 4.80 7.94 3.96
C VAL A 60 5.24 7.26 2.66
N GLN A 61 6.49 7.49 2.27
CA GLN A 61 7.12 6.89 1.10
C GLN A 61 8.29 6.00 1.53
N PHE A 62 8.41 4.84 0.91
CA PHE A 62 9.49 3.88 1.15
C PHE A 62 9.64 2.92 -0.04
N ILE A 63 10.69 2.09 -0.03
CA ILE A 63 10.89 1.04 -1.03
C ILE A 63 10.67 -0.33 -0.40
N TYR A 64 9.84 -1.15 -1.04
CA TYR A 64 9.60 -2.55 -0.65
C TYR A 64 9.66 -3.44 -1.88
N ALA A 65 10.54 -4.45 -1.88
CA ALA A 65 10.71 -5.40 -2.99
C ALA A 65 10.82 -4.68 -4.36
N ASP A 66 11.73 -3.72 -4.45
CA ASP A 66 11.98 -2.87 -5.64
C ASP A 66 10.77 -2.06 -6.15
N THR A 67 9.69 -1.99 -5.36
CA THR A 67 8.51 -1.16 -5.59
C THR A 67 8.60 0.08 -4.73
N LYS A 68 8.46 1.27 -5.34
CA LYS A 68 8.30 2.51 -4.56
C LYS A 68 6.85 2.58 -4.08
N VAL A 69 6.68 2.63 -2.77
CA VAL A 69 5.36 2.68 -2.13
C VAL A 69 5.14 4.07 -1.56
N THR A 70 3.97 4.63 -1.81
CA THR A 70 3.43 5.80 -1.10
C THR A 70 2.13 5.40 -0.46
N ILE A 71 1.99 5.58 0.85
CA ILE A 71 0.76 5.34 1.59
C ILE A 71 0.28 6.65 2.20
N TYR A 72 -1.02 6.91 2.09
CA TYR A 72 -1.68 8.10 2.61
C TYR A 72 -2.51 7.77 3.86
N GLU A 73 -2.81 8.79 4.67
CA GLU A 73 -3.57 8.62 5.91
C GLU A 73 -4.95 7.99 5.69
N GLU A 74 -5.57 8.25 4.54
CA GLU A 74 -6.89 7.72 4.14
C GLU A 74 -6.89 6.22 3.75
N GLY A 75 -5.73 5.55 3.80
CA GLY A 75 -5.57 4.14 3.40
C GLY A 75 -5.33 3.91 1.90
N ARG A 76 -5.20 4.99 1.11
CA ARG A 76 -4.79 4.94 -0.29
C ARG A 76 -3.31 4.58 -0.41
N LEU A 77 -2.96 3.76 -1.40
CA LEU A 77 -1.58 3.41 -1.75
C LEU A 77 -1.32 3.66 -3.24
N LEU A 78 -0.16 4.26 -3.53
CA LEU A 78 0.45 4.27 -4.87
C LEU A 78 1.68 3.35 -4.85
N LEU A 79 1.70 2.39 -5.75
CA LEU A 79 2.78 1.44 -5.95
C LEU A 79 3.40 1.67 -7.32
N LEU A 80 4.67 2.04 -7.37
CA LEU A 80 5.39 2.24 -8.63
C LEU A 80 6.43 1.13 -8.82
N GLY A 81 6.34 0.40 -9.93
CA GLY A 81 7.25 -0.68 -10.28
C GLY A 81 6.92 -2.05 -9.69
N VAL A 82 5.64 -2.36 -9.46
CA VAL A 82 5.18 -3.67 -8.98
C VAL A 82 5.62 -4.76 -9.94
N THR A 83 6.31 -5.78 -9.42
CA THR A 83 6.80 -6.93 -10.19
C THR A 83 6.39 -8.24 -9.49
N PRO A 84 5.71 -9.19 -10.16
CA PRO A 84 5.21 -9.10 -11.53
C PRO A 84 4.06 -8.10 -11.67
N ASP A 85 3.89 -7.53 -12.88
CA ASP A 85 2.80 -6.62 -13.26
C ASP A 85 1.42 -7.28 -13.16
N THR A 86 0.89 -7.36 -11.94
CA THR A 86 -0.41 -7.97 -11.65
C THR A 86 -1.08 -7.28 -10.47
N HIS A 87 -2.42 -7.20 -10.53
CA HIS A 87 -3.22 -6.73 -9.40
C HIS A 87 -3.02 -7.61 -8.15
N GLU A 88 -2.84 -8.91 -8.32
CA GLU A 88 -2.59 -9.86 -7.24
C GLU A 88 -1.32 -9.51 -6.47
N GLN A 89 -0.24 -9.16 -7.18
CA GLN A 89 1.00 -8.72 -6.55
C GLN A 89 0.82 -7.38 -5.82
N ALA A 90 0.12 -6.43 -6.44
CA ALA A 90 -0.22 -5.16 -5.81
C ALA A 90 -1.00 -5.36 -4.48
N PHE A 91 -1.99 -6.26 -4.47
CA PHE A 91 -2.73 -6.62 -3.25
C PHE A 91 -1.88 -7.34 -2.21
N LYS A 92 -0.89 -8.15 -2.60
CA LYS A 92 0.05 -8.76 -1.65
C LYS A 92 0.89 -7.70 -0.94
N ILE A 93 1.34 -6.68 -1.66
CA ILE A 93 2.09 -5.56 -1.09
C ILE A 93 1.21 -4.79 -0.10
N LEU A 94 -0.02 -4.43 -0.48
CA LEU A 94 -0.99 -3.78 0.41
C LEU A 94 -1.19 -4.56 1.71
N LEU A 95 -1.50 -5.87 1.62
CA LEU A 95 -1.69 -6.72 2.80
C LEU A 95 -0.45 -6.76 3.69
N ARG A 96 0.76 -6.75 3.11
CA ARG A 96 1.98 -6.73 3.90
C ARG A 96 2.10 -5.43 4.70
N ILE A 97 1.74 -4.30 4.10
CA ILE A 97 1.83 -2.97 4.73
C ILE A 97 0.78 -2.82 5.83
N LEU A 98 -0.47 -3.21 5.56
CA LEU A 98 -1.54 -3.15 6.56
C LEU A 98 -1.27 -4.09 7.75
N ASN A 99 -0.71 -5.28 7.52
CA ASN A 99 -0.30 -6.14 8.64
C ASN A 99 0.79 -5.51 9.53
N LEU A 100 1.53 -4.51 9.03
CA LEU A 100 2.47 -3.74 9.85
C LEU A 100 1.76 -2.65 10.64
N SER A 101 0.64 -2.07 10.17
CA SER A 101 -0.15 -1.15 11.00
C SER A 101 -0.85 -1.84 12.18
N ASP A 102 -1.07 -3.16 12.09
CA ASP A 102 -1.94 -3.91 13.00
C ASP A 102 -1.24 -4.48 14.25
N LYS A 103 0.10 -4.52 14.32
CA LYS A 103 0.87 -5.09 15.46
C LYS A 103 1.63 -4.07 16.29
#